data_AF-A0A2T4I9F9-F1
#
_entry.id   AF-A0A2T4I9F9-F1
#
_cell.length_a   1.000
_cell.length_b   1.000
_cell.length_c   1.000
_cell.angle_alpha   90.00
_cell.angle_beta   90.00
_cell.angle_gamma   90.00
#
_symmetry.space_group_name_H-M   'P 1'
#
loop_
_entity.id
_entity.type
_entity.pdbx_description
1 polymer ?
#
loop_
_entity_poly.entity_id
_entity_poly.type
_entity_poly.pdbx_seq_one_letter_code
_entity_poly.pdbx_strand_id
1 'polypeptide(L)'
;MKRKIVKKNLALVKKKKFFLDFLKNNNLENIYLKNHDFNKKSNILLNNFIIILKIHNLNYKNYWANISFMNFCIYYLYHNFYQSLSNVKLKQINLTINKIATNRKYNSLEINYEKQLLEIAKQYDIKFSNSFINTYFNNHQIYNYISNSFSQMFDENKKTLTYSYCYWLILFVYIKKYLSLELDYKYSYNLFNLEMICNDHYIKNIRNLTLKYFNLLIIKNNKWISKLDIKRNKK
;
A
#
# COMPACT_ATOMS: atom_id res chain seq x y z
N MET A 1 -28.06 -26.16 4.05
CA MET A 1 -27.30 -24.89 4.20
C MET A 1 -25.76 -25.05 4.09
N LYS A 2 -25.23 -25.83 3.10
CA LYS A 2 -23.78 -26.15 2.98
C LYS A 2 -23.04 -25.58 1.73
N ARG A 3 -23.73 -24.88 0.81
CA ARG A 3 -23.14 -24.43 -0.49
C ARG A 3 -22.25 -23.16 -0.43
N LYS A 4 -22.22 -22.41 0.69
CA LYS A 4 -21.45 -21.16 0.82
C LYS A 4 -19.95 -21.38 1.14
N ILE A 5 -19.59 -22.50 1.76
CA ILE A 5 -18.21 -22.77 2.23
C ILE A 5 -17.29 -23.14 1.06
N VAL A 6 -17.78 -23.94 0.10
CA VAL A 6 -17.00 -24.42 -1.05
C VAL A 6 -16.59 -23.30 -2.02
N LYS A 7 -17.52 -22.36 -2.33
CA LYS A 7 -17.23 -21.23 -3.25
C LYS A 7 -16.14 -20.29 -2.72
N LYS A 8 -16.07 -20.10 -1.40
CA LYS A 8 -15.08 -19.23 -0.76
C LYS A 8 -13.67 -19.81 -0.88
N ASN A 9 -13.52 -21.12 -0.65
CA ASN A 9 -12.25 -21.82 -0.82
C ASN A 9 -11.79 -21.84 -2.28
N LEU A 10 -12.70 -22.07 -3.23
CA LEU A 10 -12.38 -22.02 -4.67
C LEU A 10 -11.88 -20.63 -5.13
N ALA A 11 -12.51 -19.55 -4.64
CA ALA A 11 -12.07 -18.20 -4.97
C ALA A 11 -10.67 -17.89 -4.42
N LEU A 12 -10.35 -18.39 -3.22
CA LEU A 12 -9.02 -18.25 -2.62
C LEU A 12 -7.94 -19.01 -3.39
N VAL A 13 -8.24 -20.26 -3.76
CA VAL A 13 -7.34 -21.09 -4.59
C VAL A 13 -7.05 -20.40 -5.93
N LYS A 14 -8.06 -19.84 -6.59
CA LYS A 14 -7.88 -19.09 -7.84
C LYS A 14 -6.96 -17.87 -7.68
N LYS A 15 -7.13 -17.08 -6.61
CA LYS A 15 -6.27 -15.91 -6.33
C LYS A 15 -4.81 -16.30 -6.11
N LYS A 16 -4.59 -17.36 -5.32
CA LYS A 16 -3.25 -17.90 -5.09
C LYS A 16 -2.60 -18.35 -6.40
N LYS A 17 -3.37 -19.07 -7.24
CA LYS A 17 -2.90 -19.50 -8.57
C LYS A 17 -2.47 -18.32 -9.44
N PHE A 18 -3.30 -17.28 -9.57
CA PHE A 18 -2.95 -16.10 -10.37
C PHE A 18 -1.68 -15.38 -9.89
N PHE A 19 -1.44 -15.34 -8.58
CA PHE A 19 -0.20 -14.78 -8.07
C PHE A 19 1.01 -15.66 -8.39
N LEU A 20 0.88 -16.98 -8.20
CA LEU A 20 1.95 -17.92 -8.57
C LEU A 20 2.25 -17.87 -10.08
N ASP A 21 1.22 -17.75 -10.91
CA ASP A 21 1.36 -17.56 -12.36
C ASP A 21 2.05 -16.23 -12.68
N PHE A 22 1.70 -15.15 -11.98
CA PHE A 22 2.41 -13.86 -12.08
C PHE A 22 3.89 -14.02 -11.71
N LEU A 23 4.20 -14.71 -10.62
CA LEU A 23 5.58 -14.96 -10.21
C LEU A 23 6.34 -15.76 -11.27
N LYS A 24 5.75 -16.87 -11.74
CA LYS A 24 6.32 -17.72 -12.78
C LYS A 24 6.58 -16.94 -14.08
N ASN A 25 5.61 -16.16 -14.54
CA ASN A 25 5.74 -15.37 -15.77
C ASN A 25 6.79 -14.25 -15.68
N ASN A 26 7.23 -13.91 -14.47
CA ASN A 26 8.32 -12.94 -14.23
C ASN A 26 9.62 -13.64 -13.78
N ASN A 27 9.73 -14.96 -13.95
CA ASN A 27 10.87 -15.79 -13.55
C ASN A 27 11.23 -15.70 -12.05
N LEU A 28 10.20 -15.64 -11.19
CA LEU A 28 10.33 -15.57 -9.73
C LEU A 28 10.04 -16.96 -9.13
N GLU A 29 10.99 -17.89 -9.21
CA GLU A 29 10.76 -19.29 -8.79
C GLU A 29 10.56 -19.48 -7.27
N ASN A 30 9.31 -19.79 -6.92
CA ASN A 30 8.74 -20.81 -6.01
C ASN A 30 9.36 -21.26 -4.67
N ILE A 31 10.54 -20.81 -4.21
CA ILE A 31 11.04 -21.20 -2.88
C ILE A 31 10.73 -20.12 -1.81
N TYR A 32 10.74 -18.84 -2.18
CA TYR A 32 10.83 -17.76 -1.19
C TYR A 32 9.52 -17.04 -0.85
N LEU A 33 8.45 -17.27 -1.62
CA LEU A 33 7.16 -16.58 -1.45
C LEU A 33 6.02 -17.50 -0.98
N LYS A 34 6.33 -18.78 -0.69
CA LYS A 34 5.34 -19.81 -0.31
C LYS A 34 4.52 -19.44 0.94
N ASN A 35 5.06 -18.59 1.82
CA ASN A 35 4.46 -18.24 3.10
C ASN A 35 3.90 -16.82 3.20
N HIS A 36 3.97 -15.99 2.16
CA HIS A 36 3.35 -14.68 2.24
C HIS A 36 1.86 -14.80 1.91
N ASP A 37 1.05 -14.84 2.96
CA ASP A 37 -0.40 -14.90 2.86
C ASP A 37 -0.92 -13.73 2.03
N PHE A 38 -1.22 -14.02 0.76
CA PHE A 38 -1.94 -13.18 -0.21
C PHE A 38 -3.34 -12.75 0.29
N ASN A 39 -3.70 -13.20 1.48
CA ASN A 39 -5.05 -13.34 1.97
C ASN A 39 -5.29 -12.64 3.30
N LYS A 40 -4.45 -11.67 3.67
CA LYS A 40 -4.89 -10.70 4.65
C LYS A 40 -6.05 -9.92 4.04
N LYS A 41 -7.29 -10.36 4.35
CA LYS A 41 -8.53 -9.57 4.24
C LYS A 41 -8.40 -8.16 4.84
N SER A 42 -7.34 -7.91 5.60
CA SER A 42 -6.92 -6.64 6.19
C SER A 42 -5.94 -5.81 5.34
N ASN A 43 -5.53 -6.21 4.13
CA ASN A 43 -4.71 -5.33 3.30
C ASN A 43 -5.56 -4.17 2.76
N ILE A 44 -5.49 -3.05 3.48
CA ILE A 44 -6.29 -1.84 3.26
C ILE A 44 -6.11 -1.33 1.84
N LEU A 45 -4.88 -1.33 1.33
CA LEU A 45 -4.57 -0.84 -0.01
C LEU A 45 -5.29 -1.65 -1.10
N LEU A 46 -5.10 -2.98 -1.09
CA LEU A 46 -5.71 -3.86 -2.10
C LEU A 46 -7.24 -3.87 -2.01
N ASN A 47 -7.78 -3.79 -0.79
CA ASN A 47 -9.22 -3.69 -0.61
C ASN A 47 -9.76 -2.37 -1.19
N ASN A 48 -9.06 -1.26 -0.96
CA ASN A 48 -9.41 0.04 -1.54
C ASN A 48 -9.37 0.03 -3.05
N PHE A 49 -8.32 -0.54 -3.65
CA PHE A 49 -8.23 -0.70 -5.10
C PHE A 49 -9.44 -1.42 -5.68
N ILE A 50 -9.79 -2.58 -5.10
CA ILE A 50 -10.93 -3.39 -5.57
C ILE A 50 -12.26 -2.63 -5.40
N ILE A 51 -12.45 -1.87 -4.32
CA ILE A 51 -13.69 -1.10 -4.15
C ILE A 51 -13.75 0.05 -5.14
N ILE A 52 -12.66 0.79 -5.34
CA ILE A 52 -12.60 1.89 -6.31
C ILE A 52 -12.91 1.38 -7.71
N LEU A 53 -12.29 0.26 -8.14
CA LEU A 53 -12.64 -0.37 -9.42
C LEU A 53 -14.14 -0.68 -9.52
N LYS A 54 -14.74 -1.23 -8.48
CA LYS A 54 -16.19 -1.53 -8.46
C LYS A 54 -17.06 -0.29 -8.54
N ILE A 55 -16.71 0.78 -7.82
CA ILE A 55 -17.44 2.05 -7.85
C ILE A 55 -17.47 2.62 -9.27
N HIS A 56 -16.39 2.43 -10.02
CA HIS A 56 -16.26 2.87 -11.41
C HIS A 56 -16.69 1.80 -12.44
N ASN A 57 -17.41 0.74 -12.02
CA ASN A 57 -17.87 -0.35 -12.89
C ASN A 57 -16.76 -1.10 -13.65
N LEU A 58 -15.54 -1.09 -13.12
CA LEU A 58 -14.39 -1.78 -13.70
C LEU A 58 -14.27 -3.20 -13.11
N ASN A 59 -14.09 -4.18 -14.00
CA ASN A 59 -13.90 -5.57 -13.58
C ASN A 59 -12.49 -5.79 -13.04
N TYR A 60 -12.36 -5.95 -11.71
CA TYR A 60 -11.07 -6.16 -11.05
C TYR A 60 -10.25 -7.34 -11.59
N LYS A 61 -10.87 -8.33 -12.23
CA LYS A 61 -10.15 -9.45 -12.84
C LYS A 61 -9.21 -9.00 -13.97
N ASN A 62 -9.55 -7.92 -14.67
CA ASN A 62 -8.73 -7.35 -15.73
C ASN A 62 -7.47 -6.67 -15.18
N TYR A 63 -7.45 -6.35 -13.90
CA TYR A 63 -6.37 -5.65 -13.21
C TYR A 63 -5.60 -6.56 -12.26
N TRP A 64 -5.66 -7.88 -12.46
CA TRP A 64 -4.97 -8.86 -11.61
C TRP A 64 -3.47 -8.63 -11.55
N ALA A 65 -2.86 -8.22 -12.66
CA ALA A 65 -1.43 -7.96 -12.68
C ALA A 65 -1.05 -6.72 -11.85
N ASN A 66 -1.89 -5.68 -11.82
CA ASN A 66 -1.72 -4.51 -10.94
C ASN A 66 -1.85 -4.94 -9.48
N ILE A 67 -2.86 -5.76 -9.14
CA ILE A 67 -3.04 -6.31 -7.79
C ILE A 67 -1.82 -7.12 -7.34
N SER A 68 -1.33 -8.02 -8.19
CA SER A 68 -0.16 -8.86 -7.90
C SER A 68 1.11 -8.01 -7.73
N PHE A 69 1.31 -7.03 -8.60
CA PHE A 69 2.45 -6.11 -8.52
C PHE A 69 2.41 -5.28 -7.23
N MET A 70 1.28 -4.67 -6.89
CA MET A 70 1.13 -3.92 -5.64
C MET A 70 1.37 -4.81 -4.42
N ASN A 71 0.87 -6.05 -4.42
CA ASN A 71 1.13 -6.98 -3.33
C ASN A 71 2.62 -7.35 -3.21
N PHE A 72 3.32 -7.49 -4.33
CA PHE A 72 4.77 -7.74 -4.36
C PHE A 72 5.58 -6.53 -3.85
N CYS A 73 5.15 -5.31 -4.15
CA CYS A 73 5.75 -4.10 -3.58
C CYS A 73 5.50 -4.00 -2.06
N ILE A 74 4.30 -4.34 -1.59
CA ILE A 74 3.98 -4.37 -0.15
C ILE A 74 4.82 -5.43 0.58
N TYR A 75 5.06 -6.59 -0.05
CA TYR A 75 5.98 -7.61 0.44
C TYR A 75 7.39 -7.04 0.64
N TYR A 76 7.91 -6.34 -0.37
CA TYR A 76 9.21 -5.68 -0.28
C TYR A 76 9.26 -4.68 0.88
N LEU A 77 8.28 -3.77 0.98
CA LEU A 77 8.22 -2.77 2.05
C LEU A 77 8.21 -3.39 3.45
N TYR A 78 7.45 -4.48 3.65
CA TYR A 78 7.41 -5.20 4.93
C TYR A 78 8.79 -5.75 5.31
N HIS A 79 9.43 -6.47 4.39
CA HIS A 79 10.71 -7.11 4.67
C HIS A 79 11.88 -6.12 4.74
N ASN A 80 11.80 -5.03 3.99
CA ASN A 80 12.76 -3.93 4.08
C ASN A 80 12.68 -3.25 5.44
N PHE A 81 11.47 -3.00 5.94
CA PHE A 81 11.25 -2.37 7.25
C PHE A 81 11.74 -3.26 8.40
N TYR A 82 11.29 -4.51 8.45
CA TYR A 82 11.64 -5.45 9.53
C TYR A 82 13.02 -6.10 9.39
N GLN A 83 13.76 -5.78 8.32
CA GLN A 83 15.06 -6.38 8.00
C GLN A 83 15.05 -7.92 8.06
N SER A 84 13.93 -8.54 7.69
CA SER A 84 13.69 -9.97 7.88
C SER A 84 14.16 -10.83 6.69
N LEU A 85 14.72 -10.21 5.66
CA LEU A 85 15.39 -10.87 4.54
C LEU A 85 16.81 -10.33 4.42
N SER A 86 17.71 -11.14 3.84
CA SER A 86 19.06 -10.69 3.55
C SER A 86 19.08 -9.55 2.52
N ASN A 87 20.09 -8.67 2.63
CA ASN A 87 20.28 -7.55 1.70
C ASN A 87 20.36 -8.00 0.24
N VAL A 88 20.99 -9.14 -0.04
CA VAL A 88 21.07 -9.72 -1.38
C VAL A 88 19.67 -10.02 -1.93
N LYS A 89 18.79 -10.62 -1.10
CA LYS A 89 17.40 -10.93 -1.48
C LYS A 89 16.58 -9.65 -1.69
N LEU A 90 16.68 -8.67 -0.80
CA LEU A 90 15.98 -7.39 -0.94
C LEU A 90 16.39 -6.67 -2.23
N LYS A 91 17.69 -6.66 -2.57
CA LYS A 91 18.18 -6.11 -3.84
C LYS A 91 17.59 -6.83 -5.06
N GLN A 92 17.54 -8.15 -5.05
CA GLN A 92 16.94 -8.93 -6.15
C GLN A 92 15.44 -8.63 -6.33
N ILE A 93 14.70 -8.55 -5.22
CA ILE A 93 13.29 -8.16 -5.24
C ILE A 93 13.12 -6.75 -5.81
N ASN A 94 13.93 -5.79 -5.36
CA ASN A 94 13.87 -4.41 -5.85
C ASN A 94 14.17 -4.31 -7.37
N LEU A 95 15.20 -5.03 -7.84
CA LEU A 95 15.52 -5.10 -9.27
C LEU A 95 14.34 -5.65 -10.10
N THR A 96 13.64 -6.64 -9.56
CA THR A 96 12.43 -7.20 -10.20
C THR A 96 11.30 -6.18 -10.22
N ILE A 97 11.06 -5.48 -9.10
CA ILE A 97 10.07 -4.41 -9.04
C ILE A 97 10.36 -3.36 -10.11
N ASN A 98 11.61 -2.90 -10.22
CA ASN A 98 12.04 -1.92 -11.22
C ASN A 98 11.78 -2.42 -12.64
N LYS A 99 12.18 -3.66 -12.95
CA LYS A 99 11.96 -4.27 -14.27
C LYS A 99 10.47 -4.31 -14.64
N ILE A 100 9.61 -4.75 -13.71
CA ILE A 100 8.17 -4.84 -13.95
C ILE A 100 7.57 -3.43 -14.09
N ALA A 101 7.98 -2.49 -13.24
CA ALA A 101 7.51 -1.11 -13.27
C ALA A 101 7.83 -0.43 -14.61
N THR A 102 9.06 -0.58 -15.12
CA THR A 102 9.47 -0.07 -16.43
C THR A 102 8.66 -0.71 -17.55
N ASN A 103 8.59 -2.05 -17.59
CA ASN A 103 7.87 -2.78 -18.64
C ASN A 103 6.38 -2.42 -18.70
N ARG A 104 5.77 -2.11 -17.54
CA ARG A 104 4.35 -1.75 -17.43
C ARG A 104 4.09 -0.25 -17.38
N LYS A 105 5.13 0.58 -17.50
CA LYS A 105 5.06 2.04 -17.46
C LYS A 105 4.42 2.57 -16.17
N TYR A 106 4.80 2.01 -15.02
CA TYR A 106 4.33 2.46 -13.69
C TYR A 106 5.09 3.68 -13.15
N ASN A 107 5.55 4.56 -14.03
CA ASN A 107 6.33 5.76 -13.74
C ASN A 107 5.74 7.01 -14.41
N SER A 108 4.45 6.97 -14.76
CA SER A 108 3.82 8.07 -15.51
C SER A 108 3.58 9.35 -14.69
N LEU A 109 3.47 9.23 -13.37
CA LEU A 109 3.42 10.34 -12.42
C LEU A 109 4.62 10.19 -11.48
N GLU A 110 5.23 11.30 -11.06
CA GLU A 110 6.39 11.33 -10.18
C GLU A 110 6.24 12.37 -9.05
N ILE A 111 5.06 12.40 -8.41
CA ILE A 111 4.81 13.31 -7.29
C ILE A 111 5.34 12.70 -6.00
N ASN A 112 6.30 13.38 -5.36
CA ASN A 112 6.91 12.90 -4.12
C ASN A 112 6.18 13.36 -2.87
N TYR A 113 5.11 12.65 -2.50
CA TYR A 113 4.34 12.95 -1.28
C TYR A 113 5.10 12.63 0.02
N GLU A 114 6.11 11.75 -0.01
CA GLU A 114 6.99 11.52 1.14
C GLU A 114 7.79 12.78 1.48
N LYS A 115 8.36 13.43 0.47
CA LYS A 115 9.04 14.73 0.62
C LYS A 115 8.07 15.83 1.04
N GLN A 116 6.90 15.92 0.40
CA GLN A 116 5.88 16.93 0.77
C GLN A 116 5.41 16.77 2.21
N LEU A 117 5.21 15.53 2.69
CA LEU A 117 4.85 15.28 4.08
C LEU A 117 5.90 15.85 5.05
N LEU A 118 7.18 15.66 4.76
CA LEU A 118 8.27 16.20 5.58
C LEU A 118 8.34 17.73 5.50
N GLU A 119 8.04 18.33 4.36
CA GLU A 119 7.95 19.79 4.21
C GLU A 119 6.78 20.36 5.01
N ILE A 120 5.60 19.75 4.93
CA ILE A 120 4.43 20.11 5.75
C ILE A 120 4.76 19.95 7.24
N ALA A 121 5.39 18.84 7.63
CA ALA A 121 5.78 18.59 9.02
C ALA A 121 6.68 19.71 9.60
N LYS A 122 7.62 20.21 8.80
CA LYS A 122 8.49 21.34 9.20
C LYS A 122 7.69 22.61 9.46
N GLN A 123 6.62 22.87 8.71
CA GLN A 123 5.75 24.05 8.93
C GLN A 123 5.01 24.00 10.27
N TYR A 124 4.80 22.80 10.81
CA TYR A 124 4.18 22.57 12.12
C TYR A 124 5.21 22.32 13.24
N ASP A 125 6.49 22.69 13.03
CA ASP A 125 7.59 22.44 13.96
C ASP A 125 7.80 20.96 14.35
N ILE A 126 7.30 20.03 13.53
CA ILE A 126 7.51 18.60 13.71
C ILE A 126 8.87 18.25 13.11
N LYS A 127 9.88 18.08 13.97
CA LYS A 127 11.27 17.83 13.55
C LYS A 127 11.68 16.38 13.82
N PHE A 128 12.27 15.76 12.80
CA PHE A 128 12.94 14.47 12.89
C PHE A 128 14.43 14.67 12.58
N SER A 129 15.28 13.80 13.13
CA SER A 129 16.70 13.82 12.78
C SER A 129 16.90 13.37 11.33
N ASN A 130 17.96 13.85 10.68
CA ASN A 130 18.30 13.41 9.31
C ASN A 130 18.52 11.89 9.24
N SER A 131 19.11 11.29 10.28
CA SER A 131 19.24 9.83 10.37
C SER A 131 17.87 9.14 10.36
N PHE A 132 16.90 9.63 11.13
CA PHE A 132 15.56 9.09 11.16
C PHE A 132 14.87 9.18 9.78
N ILE A 133 14.97 10.35 9.13
CA ILE A 133 14.42 10.57 7.79
C ILE A 133 15.06 9.60 6.79
N ASN A 134 16.40 9.49 6.77
CA ASN A 134 17.09 8.62 5.82
C ASN A 134 16.76 7.13 6.01
N THR A 135 16.48 6.71 7.24
CA THR A 135 16.10 5.33 7.54
C THR A 135 14.66 5.01 7.17
N TYR A 136 13.71 5.92 7.43
CA TYR A 136 12.27 5.62 7.38
C TYR A 136 11.51 6.30 6.23
N PHE A 137 12.03 7.40 5.68
CA PHE A 137 11.42 8.19 4.61
C PHE A 137 12.29 8.17 3.35
N ASN A 138 12.57 6.95 2.88
CA ASN A 138 13.28 6.70 1.63
C ASN A 138 12.59 5.57 0.82
N ASN A 139 11.26 5.61 0.77
CA ASN A 139 10.45 4.60 0.10
C ASN A 139 9.74 5.16 -1.14
N HIS A 140 10.02 6.41 -1.50
CA HIS A 140 9.36 7.13 -2.58
C HIS A 140 9.20 6.31 -3.86
N GLN A 141 10.26 5.67 -4.34
CA GLN A 141 10.24 4.91 -5.59
C GLN A 141 9.17 3.81 -5.58
N ILE A 142 9.10 3.04 -4.48
CA ILE A 142 8.14 1.95 -4.34
C ILE A 142 6.72 2.50 -4.20
N TYR A 143 6.54 3.55 -3.41
CA TYR A 143 5.24 4.22 -3.26
C TYR A 143 4.74 4.78 -4.60
N ASN A 144 5.66 5.33 -5.40
CA ASN A 144 5.38 5.85 -6.73
C ASN A 144 4.89 4.74 -7.67
N TYR A 145 5.57 3.59 -7.70
CA TYR A 145 5.15 2.46 -8.55
C TYR A 145 3.82 1.87 -8.13
N ILE A 146 3.58 1.72 -6.83
CA ILE A 146 2.29 1.26 -6.32
C ILE A 146 1.19 2.24 -6.76
N SER A 147 1.40 3.54 -6.58
CA SER A 147 0.39 4.57 -6.87
C SER A 147 0.10 4.72 -8.36
N ASN A 148 1.10 4.59 -9.23
CA ASN A 148 0.91 4.52 -10.68
C ASN A 148 0.16 3.25 -11.09
N SER A 149 0.54 2.08 -10.53
CA SER A 149 -0.18 0.83 -10.80
C SER A 149 -1.64 0.89 -10.33
N PHE A 150 -1.89 1.57 -9.22
CA PHE A 150 -3.23 1.79 -8.67
C PHE A 150 -4.08 2.74 -9.51
N SER A 151 -3.49 3.71 -10.21
CA SER A 151 -4.23 4.76 -10.92
C SER A 151 -4.31 4.57 -12.44
N GLN A 152 -3.55 3.62 -13.00
CA GLN A 152 -3.35 3.44 -14.44
C GLN A 152 -4.64 3.34 -15.27
N MET A 153 -5.72 2.82 -14.70
CA MET A 153 -6.99 2.59 -15.39
C MET A 153 -7.86 3.84 -15.58
N PHE A 154 -7.42 4.98 -15.07
CA PHE A 154 -8.18 6.22 -15.10
C PHE A 154 -7.56 7.25 -16.03
N ASP A 155 -8.42 8.13 -16.56
CA ASP A 155 -8.03 9.32 -17.32
C ASP A 155 -7.38 10.37 -16.41
N GLU A 156 -6.65 11.32 -16.99
CA GLU A 156 -5.71 12.21 -16.29
C GLU A 156 -6.21 12.79 -14.95
N ASN A 157 -7.37 13.44 -14.91
CA ASN A 157 -7.89 14.04 -13.68
C ASN A 157 -8.16 13.00 -12.58
N LYS A 158 -8.81 11.89 -12.93
CA LYS A 158 -9.10 10.79 -11.99
C LYS A 158 -7.82 10.02 -11.65
N LYS A 159 -6.89 9.91 -12.59
CA LYS A 159 -5.59 9.26 -12.42
C LYS A 159 -4.80 9.97 -11.35
N THR A 160 -4.66 11.29 -11.43
CA THR A 160 -3.96 12.09 -10.42
C THR A 160 -4.63 11.95 -9.05
N LEU A 161 -5.96 12.14 -8.95
CA LEU A 161 -6.67 11.96 -7.68
C LEU A 161 -6.49 10.56 -7.07
N THR A 162 -6.54 9.52 -7.91
CA THR A 162 -6.38 8.14 -7.46
C THR A 162 -4.93 7.84 -7.07
N TYR A 163 -3.97 8.38 -7.82
CA TYR A 163 -2.55 8.30 -7.49
C TYR A 163 -2.28 8.93 -6.13
N SER A 164 -2.74 10.17 -5.93
CA SER A 164 -2.58 10.91 -4.68
C SER A 164 -3.25 10.19 -3.52
N TYR A 165 -4.48 9.72 -3.72
CA TYR A 165 -5.19 8.92 -2.72
C TYR A 165 -4.37 7.69 -2.29
N CYS A 166 -3.90 6.90 -3.25
CA CYS A 166 -3.14 5.68 -3.00
C CYS A 166 -1.87 5.99 -2.22
N TYR A 167 -1.09 6.99 -2.67
CA TYR A 167 0.18 7.34 -2.05
C TYR A 167 -0.02 7.79 -0.60
N TRP A 168 -0.94 8.72 -0.35
CA TRP A 168 -1.23 9.20 1.00
C TRP A 168 -1.75 8.10 1.92
N LEU A 169 -2.55 7.16 1.39
CA LEU A 169 -2.99 5.99 2.14
C LEU A 169 -1.82 5.05 2.49
N ILE A 170 -0.84 4.87 1.59
CA ILE A 170 0.36 4.07 1.87
C ILE A 170 1.16 4.72 3.00
N LEU A 171 1.39 6.04 2.93
CA LEU A 171 2.09 6.79 3.98
C LEU A 171 1.36 6.67 5.33
N PHE A 172 0.04 6.88 5.34
CA PHE A 172 -0.78 6.73 6.54
C PHE A 172 -0.62 5.34 7.17
N VAL A 173 -0.79 4.28 6.36
CA VAL A 173 -0.64 2.90 6.85
C VAL A 173 0.80 2.64 7.29
N TYR A 174 1.79 3.20 6.61
CA TYR A 174 3.19 3.02 6.95
C TYR A 174 3.51 3.61 8.33
N ILE A 175 3.09 4.85 8.57
CA ILE A 175 3.26 5.55 9.84
C ILE A 175 2.54 4.81 10.96
N LYS A 176 1.24 4.53 10.78
CA LYS A 176 0.40 3.94 11.83
C LYS A 176 0.77 2.49 12.17
N LYS A 177 1.22 1.72 11.18
CA LYS A 177 1.46 0.29 11.37
C LYS A 177 2.92 -0.04 11.66
N TYR A 178 3.86 0.60 10.96
CA TYR A 178 5.27 0.26 11.07
C TYR A 178 5.99 1.22 12.01
N LEU A 179 5.84 2.53 11.81
CA LEU A 179 6.57 3.50 12.63
C LEU A 179 6.05 3.55 14.07
N SER A 180 4.74 3.72 14.30
CA SER A 180 4.21 3.95 15.65
C SER A 180 4.18 2.71 16.55
N LEU A 181 4.36 1.51 16.00
CA LEU A 181 4.41 0.27 16.80
C LEU A 181 5.83 -0.12 17.20
N GLU A 182 6.82 0.29 16.43
CA GLU A 182 8.20 -0.22 16.54
C GLU A 182 9.17 0.86 17.04
N LEU A 183 8.77 2.13 17.00
CA LEU A 183 9.59 3.25 17.46
C LEU A 183 9.25 3.65 18.89
N ASP A 184 10.28 4.11 19.60
CA ASP A 184 10.19 4.63 20.96
C ASP A 184 9.08 5.67 21.14
N TYR A 185 8.50 5.70 22.34
CA TYR A 185 7.49 6.69 22.76
C TYR A 185 7.91 8.14 22.49
N LYS A 186 9.22 8.43 22.41
CA LYS A 186 9.79 9.73 22.06
C LYS A 186 9.22 10.33 20.78
N TYR A 187 8.86 9.51 19.79
CA TYR A 187 8.32 9.99 18.51
C TYR A 187 6.79 9.98 18.43
N SER A 188 6.10 9.54 19.47
CA SER A 188 4.65 9.28 19.44
C SER A 188 3.82 10.50 19.01
N TYR A 189 4.09 11.68 19.56
CA TYR A 189 3.39 12.92 19.19
C TYR A 189 3.65 13.31 17.73
N ASN A 190 4.92 13.30 17.31
CA ASN A 190 5.30 13.65 15.94
C ASN A 190 4.71 12.66 14.91
N LEU A 191 4.74 11.36 15.21
CA LEU A 191 4.14 10.32 14.36
C LEU A 191 2.61 10.44 14.30
N PHE A 192 1.97 10.79 15.40
CA PHE A 192 0.53 11.07 15.41
C PHE A 192 0.18 12.26 14.50
N ASN A 193 0.96 13.34 14.54
CA ASN A 193 0.73 14.48 13.65
C ASN A 193 0.95 14.12 12.18
N LEU A 194 1.98 13.33 11.85
CA LEU A 194 2.15 12.82 10.49
C LEU A 194 0.96 11.95 10.06
N GLU A 195 0.46 11.09 10.95
CA GLU A 195 -0.75 10.29 10.71
C GLU A 195 -1.94 11.20 10.35
N MET A 196 -2.15 12.29 11.10
CA MET A 196 -3.23 13.24 10.85
C MET A 196 -3.08 13.98 9.52
N ILE A 197 -1.87 14.40 9.16
CA ILE A 197 -1.59 15.05 7.86
C ILE A 197 -1.91 14.07 6.72
N CYS A 198 -1.41 12.84 6.78
CA CYS A 198 -1.72 11.84 5.75
C CYS A 198 -3.22 11.55 5.68
N ASN A 199 -3.89 11.50 6.83
CA ASN A 199 -5.32 11.26 6.93
C ASN A 199 -6.14 12.32 6.20
N ASP A 200 -5.86 13.60 6.45
CA ASP A 200 -6.51 14.71 5.75
C ASP A 200 -6.33 14.60 4.23
N HIS A 201 -5.10 14.36 3.78
CA HIS A 201 -4.80 14.31 2.36
C HIS A 201 -5.46 13.13 1.64
N TYR A 202 -5.45 11.90 2.18
CA TYR A 202 -6.11 10.80 1.50
C TYR A 202 -7.64 10.97 1.54
N ILE A 203 -8.21 11.53 2.62
CA ILE A 203 -9.66 11.82 2.74
C ILE A 203 -10.09 12.82 1.68
N LYS A 204 -9.33 13.92 1.52
CA LYS A 204 -9.58 14.95 0.50
C LYS A 204 -9.60 14.35 -0.91
N ASN A 205 -8.64 13.51 -1.24
CA ASN A 205 -8.55 12.89 -2.57
C ASN A 205 -9.70 11.90 -2.83
N ILE A 206 -10.06 11.04 -1.86
CA ILE A 206 -11.14 10.06 -2.06
C ILE A 206 -12.53 10.70 -2.08
N ARG A 207 -12.72 11.82 -1.36
CA ARG A 207 -13.93 12.64 -1.45
C ARG A 207 -14.15 13.14 -2.87
N ASN A 208 -13.10 13.68 -3.49
CA ASN A 208 -13.16 14.20 -4.85
C ASN A 208 -13.33 13.07 -5.89
N LEU A 209 -12.70 11.92 -5.68
CA LEU A 209 -12.79 10.78 -6.59
C LEU A 209 -14.16 10.08 -6.55
N THR A 210 -14.76 9.96 -5.36
CA THR A 210 -15.91 9.08 -5.12
C THR A 210 -17.03 9.73 -4.31
N LEU A 211 -17.42 10.96 -4.66
CA LEU A 211 -18.38 11.78 -3.90
C LEU A 211 -19.61 11.01 -3.37
N LYS A 212 -20.27 10.22 -4.24
CA LYS A 212 -21.47 9.43 -3.87
C LYS A 212 -21.21 8.29 -2.88
N TYR A 213 -19.99 7.74 -2.86
CA TYR A 213 -19.60 6.59 -2.06
C TYR A 213 -18.62 6.93 -0.93
N PHE A 214 -18.26 8.21 -0.79
CA PHE A 214 -17.24 8.71 0.12
C PHE A 214 -17.46 8.22 1.55
N ASN A 215 -18.65 8.47 2.14
CA ASN A 215 -18.95 8.08 3.52
C ASN A 215 -18.79 6.56 3.74
N LEU A 216 -19.27 5.74 2.80
CA LEU A 216 -19.15 4.29 2.89
C LEU A 216 -17.70 3.81 2.81
N LEU A 217 -16.89 4.45 1.97
CA LEU A 217 -15.47 4.16 1.86
C LEU A 217 -14.72 4.54 3.14
N ILE A 218 -14.99 5.72 3.71
CA ILE A 218 -14.40 6.14 4.99
C ILE A 218 -14.77 5.19 6.12
N ILE A 219 -16.04 4.81 6.24
CA ILE A 219 -16.48 3.83 7.27
C ILE A 219 -15.74 2.49 7.11
N LYS A 220 -15.56 2.01 5.87
CA LYS A 220 -14.81 0.77 5.61
C LYS A 220 -13.33 0.90 5.94
N ASN A 221 -12.72 2.03 5.57
CA ASN A 221 -11.33 2.32 5.87
C ASN A 221 -11.11 2.35 7.38
N ASN A 222 -11.91 3.11 8.12
CA ASN A 222 -11.83 3.18 9.58
C ASN A 222 -11.94 1.79 10.23
N LYS A 223 -12.84 0.93 9.75
CA LYS A 223 -12.97 -0.46 10.24
C LYS A 223 -11.76 -1.34 9.94
N TRP A 224 -11.01 -1.07 8.87
CA TRP A 224 -9.77 -1.79 8.61
C TRP A 224 -8.58 -1.20 9.37
N ILE A 225 -8.53 0.12 9.47
CA ILE A 225 -7.52 0.88 10.20
C ILE A 225 -7.56 0.50 11.69
N SER A 226 -8.75 0.40 12.30
CA SER A 226 -8.92 -0.01 13.70
C SER A 226 -8.43 -1.43 14.00
N LYS A 227 -8.14 -2.23 12.97
CA LYS A 227 -7.55 -3.58 13.12
C LYS A 227 -6.03 -3.57 12.97
N LEU A 228 -5.45 -2.44 12.55
CA LEU A 228 -4.01 -2.22 12.59
C LEU A 228 -3.53 -1.92 14.01
N ASP A 229 -4.43 -1.42 14.86
CA ASP A 229 -4.21 -1.26 16.29
C ASP A 229 -4.11 -2.65 16.94
N ILE A 230 -2.92 -3.25 16.89
CA ILE A 230 -2.59 -4.43 17.69
C ILE A 230 -2.58 -3.96 19.14
N LYS A 231 -3.18 -4.74 20.06
CA LYS A 231 -3.09 -4.53 21.50
C LYS A 231 -1.64 -4.21 21.83
N ARG A 232 -1.34 -2.95 22.21
CA ARG A 232 -0.07 -2.59 22.84
C ARG A 232 0.11 -3.61 23.96
N ASN A 233 1.07 -4.51 23.82
CA ASN A 233 1.42 -5.37 24.94
C ASN A 233 1.80 -4.39 26.05
N LYS A 234 0.94 -4.30 27.07
CA LYS A 234 1.28 -3.66 28.33
C LYS A 234 2.50 -4.45 28.82
N LYS A 235 3.69 -3.91 28.59
CA LYS A 235 4.84 -4.24 29.43
C LYS A 235 4.61 -3.54 30.76
#